data_AF-A0A960ETC8-F1
#
_entry.id   AF-A0A960ETC8-F1
#
_cell.length_a   1.000
_cell.length_b   1.000
_cell.length_c   1.000
_cell.angle_alpha   90.00
_cell.angle_beta   90.00
_cell.angle_gamma   90.00
#
_symmetry.space_group_name_H-M   'P 1'
#
loop_
_entity.id
_entity.type
_entity.pdbx_description
1 polymer ?
#
loop_
_entity_poly.entity_id
_entity_poly.type
_entity_poly.pdbx_seq_one_letter_code
_entity_poly.pdbx_strand_id
1 'polypeptide(L)'
;MSTNEDMMEALRALAQEKGISTDTLMGALADALESAYKRLPDAHEYSWATIDPVTGEMKVWAQELNEDGEPVGNEFDVTPDQATLGRIAAQTFKQVMMQR
;
A
#
# COMPACT_ATOMS: atom_id res chain seq x y z
N MET A 1 -1.11 21.15 1.72
CA MET A 1 -1.49 19.80 1.31
C MET A 1 -0.41 18.85 1.75
N SER A 2 -0.78 17.71 2.32
CA SER A 2 0.16 16.64 2.63
C SER A 2 0.47 15.83 1.38
N THR A 3 1.62 15.17 1.32
CA THR A 3 2.02 14.32 0.17
C THR A 3 0.97 13.25 -0.16
N ASN A 4 0.23 12.76 0.83
CA ASN A 4 -0.83 11.78 0.63
C ASN A 4 -2.05 12.38 -0.08
N GLU A 5 -2.43 13.63 0.26
CA GLU A 5 -3.53 14.33 -0.41
C GLU A 5 -3.21 14.55 -1.90
N ASP A 6 -1.99 14.97 -2.21
CA ASP A 6 -1.53 15.18 -3.59
C ASP A 6 -1.55 13.86 -4.39
N MET A 7 -1.11 12.75 -3.79
CA MET A 7 -1.19 11.43 -4.41
C MET A 7 -2.63 11.01 -4.67
N MET A 8 -3.53 11.22 -3.71
CA MET A 8 -4.94 10.85 -3.84
C MET A 8 -5.66 11.67 -4.92
N GLU A 9 -5.35 12.96 -5.04
CA GLU A 9 -5.86 13.79 -6.13
C GLU A 9 -5.38 13.30 -7.49
N ALA A 10 -4.09 12.94 -7.61
CA ALA A 10 -3.54 12.39 -8.84
C ALA A 10 -4.16 11.02 -9.21
N LEU A 11 -4.41 10.15 -8.24
CA LEU A 11 -5.12 8.88 -8.48
C LEU A 11 -6.55 9.11 -8.97
N ARG A 12 -7.27 10.08 -8.40
CA ARG A 12 -8.62 10.45 -8.85
C ARG A 12 -8.62 11.00 -10.27
N ALA A 13 -7.66 11.85 -10.61
CA ALA A 13 -7.49 12.37 -11.97
C ALA A 13 -7.21 11.24 -12.98
N LEU A 14 -6.30 10.32 -12.64
CA LEU A 14 -5.99 9.17 -13.50
C LEU A 14 -7.19 8.23 -13.65
N ALA A 15 -7.92 7.96 -12.55
CA ALA A 15 -9.13 7.13 -12.57
C ALA A 15 -10.17 7.71 -13.57
N GLN A 16 -10.38 9.03 -13.52
CA GLN A 16 -11.27 9.73 -14.45
C GLN A 16 -10.79 9.63 -15.90
N GLU A 17 -9.50 9.86 -16.16
CA GLU A 17 -8.92 9.75 -17.50
C GLU A 17 -9.08 8.35 -18.10
N LYS A 18 -8.87 7.32 -17.28
CA LYS A 18 -8.89 5.92 -17.70
C LYS A 18 -10.28 5.28 -17.67
N GLY A 19 -11.28 5.98 -17.13
CA GLY A 19 -12.65 5.47 -16.99
C GLY A 19 -12.76 4.28 -16.02
N ILE A 20 -11.93 4.25 -14.97
CA ILE A 20 -11.93 3.22 -13.92
C ILE A 20 -12.22 3.86 -12.56
N SER A 21 -12.50 3.05 -11.53
CA SER A 21 -12.72 3.59 -10.19
C SER A 21 -11.40 3.95 -9.50
N THR A 22 -11.41 5.00 -8.68
CA THR A 22 -10.28 5.34 -7.79
C THR A 22 -9.90 4.16 -6.91
N ASP A 23 -10.88 3.41 -6.41
CA ASP A 23 -10.67 2.20 -5.60
C ASP A 23 -9.83 1.15 -6.32
N THR A 24 -10.00 1.02 -7.64
CA THR A 24 -9.19 0.08 -8.46
C THR A 24 -7.71 0.49 -8.46
N LEU A 25 -7.43 1.79 -8.62
CA LEU A 25 -6.06 2.30 -8.60
C LEU A 25 -5.46 2.27 -7.19
N MET A 26 -6.26 2.54 -6.16
CA MET A 26 -5.86 2.40 -4.77
C MET A 26 -5.51 0.96 -4.41
N GLY A 27 -6.31 -0.02 -4.86
CA GLY A 27 -6.00 -1.44 -4.70
C GLY A 27 -4.66 -1.80 -5.36
N ALA A 28 -4.46 -1.37 -6.60
CA ALA A 28 -3.18 -1.57 -7.28
C ALA A 28 -1.99 -0.92 -6.55
N LEU A 29 -2.20 0.25 -5.93
CA LEU A 29 -1.19 0.91 -5.11
C LEU A 29 -0.92 0.13 -3.82
N ALA A 30 -1.95 -0.38 -3.15
CA ALA A 30 -1.82 -1.23 -1.97
C ALA A 30 -1.04 -2.51 -2.28
N ASP A 31 -1.38 -3.21 -3.37
CA ASP A 31 -0.67 -4.42 -3.82
C ASP A 31 0.82 -4.14 -4.10
N ALA A 32 1.11 -2.98 -4.71
CA ALA A 32 2.46 -2.56 -4.99
C ALA A 32 3.23 -2.19 -3.71
N LEU A 33 2.57 -1.52 -2.75
CA LEU A 33 3.12 -1.23 -1.42
C LEU A 33 3.45 -2.51 -0.65
N GLU A 34 2.54 -3.47 -0.61
CA GLU A 34 2.77 -4.79 -0.02
C GLU A 34 3.97 -5.49 -0.66
N SER A 35 4.01 -5.53 -2.00
CA SER A 35 5.11 -6.14 -2.75
C SER A 35 6.46 -5.50 -2.46
N ALA A 36 6.48 -4.19 -2.22
CA ALA A 36 7.70 -3.46 -1.87
C ALA A 36 8.09 -3.67 -0.40
N TYR A 37 7.11 -3.69 0.51
CA TYR A 37 7.32 -4.01 1.92
C TYR A 37 7.94 -5.40 2.09
N LYS A 38 7.42 -6.43 1.41
CA LYS A 38 7.92 -7.81 1.46
C LYS A 38 9.37 -7.99 0.98
N ARG A 39 9.98 -6.96 0.39
CA ARG A 39 11.42 -6.96 0.00
C ARG A 39 12.33 -6.33 1.05
N LEU A 40 11.77 -5.70 2.08
CA LEU A 40 12.54 -5.15 3.17
C LEU A 40 13.13 -6.28 4.03
N PRO A 41 14.27 -6.02 4.71
CA PRO A 41 14.73 -6.89 5.78
C PRO A 41 13.64 -7.03 6.85
N ASP A 42 13.51 -8.24 7.40
CA ASP A 42 12.60 -8.57 8.50
C ASP A 42 11.11 -8.36 8.21
N ALA A 43 10.74 -8.24 6.93
CA ALA A 43 9.33 -8.15 6.54
C ALA A 43 8.56 -9.43 6.87
N HIS A 44 7.33 -9.27 7.36
CA HIS A 44 6.46 -10.40 7.65
C HIS A 44 5.93 -11.04 6.36
N GLU A 45 6.01 -12.37 6.28
CA GLU A 45 5.58 -13.16 5.13
C GLU A 45 4.09 -12.95 4.81
N TYR A 46 3.23 -13.11 5.82
CA TYR A 46 1.81 -12.83 5.71
C TYR A 46 1.52 -11.40 6.15
N SER A 47 1.61 -10.51 5.17
CA SER A 47 1.38 -9.07 5.32
C SER A 47 0.62 -8.51 4.12
N TRP A 48 -0.10 -7.41 4.36
CA TRP A 48 -0.84 -6.66 3.35
C TRP A 48 -0.82 -5.17 3.67
N ALA A 49 -0.86 -4.34 2.63
CA ALA A 49 -0.96 -2.89 2.78
C ALA A 49 -2.42 -2.44 2.68
N THR A 50 -2.75 -1.36 3.39
CA THR A 50 -4.05 -0.70 3.33
C THR A 50 -3.86 0.79 3.12
N ILE A 51 -4.82 1.42 2.44
CA ILE A 51 -4.84 2.86 2.20
C ILE A 51 -6.23 3.37 2.59
N ASP A 52 -6.28 4.33 3.51
CA ASP A 52 -7.54 4.98 3.87
C ASP A 52 -8.05 5.81 2.67
N PRO A 53 -9.29 5.60 2.19
CA PRO A 53 -9.80 6.25 0.99
C PRO A 53 -10.10 7.74 1.15
N VAL A 54 -10.18 8.21 2.39
CA VAL A 54 -10.45 9.61 2.73
C VAL A 54 -9.14 10.36 2.96
N THR A 55 -8.27 9.83 3.82
CA THR A 55 -7.05 10.52 4.27
C THR A 55 -5.81 10.16 3.44
N GLY A 56 -5.84 9.04 2.72
CA GLY A 56 -4.66 8.48 2.05
C GLY A 56 -3.63 7.91 3.04
N GLU A 57 -3.99 7.71 4.31
CA GLU A 57 -3.10 7.09 5.29
C GLU A 57 -2.79 5.65 4.87
N MET A 58 -1.50 5.35 4.74
CA MET A 58 -1.00 4.03 4.36
C MET A 58 -0.54 3.28 5.61
N LYS A 59 -1.00 2.04 5.76
CA LYS A 59 -0.56 1.13 6.82
C LYS A 59 -0.21 -0.23 6.27
N VAL A 60 0.71 -0.91 6.93
CA VAL A 60 1.03 -2.31 6.65
C VAL A 60 0.65 -3.14 7.86
N TRP A 61 -0.14 -4.17 7.63
CA TRP A 61 -0.58 -5.12 8.63
C TRP A 61 0.06 -6.47 8.37
N ALA A 62 0.23 -7.25 9.43
CA ALA A 62 0.68 -8.62 9.35
C ALA A 62 -0.07 -9.49 10.35
N GLN A 63 0.01 -10.80 10.13
CA GLN A 63 -0.45 -11.82 11.06
C GLN A 63 0.54 -12.99 11.03
N GLU A 64 0.70 -13.67 12.15
CA GLU A 64 1.60 -14.84 12.22
C GLU A 64 1.01 -16.01 11.44
N LEU A 65 1.89 -16.85 10.88
CA LEU A 65 1.50 -18.12 10.27
C LEU A 65 1.90 -19.27 11.20
N ASN A 66 1.05 -20.30 11.29
CA ASN A 66 1.40 -21.56 11.96
C ASN A 66 2.29 -22.45 11.07
N GLU A 67 2.63 -23.65 11.54
CA GLU A 67 3.47 -24.61 10.82
C GLU A 67 2.87 -25.08 9.48
N ASP A 68 1.54 -25.01 9.33
CA ASP A 68 0.80 -25.37 8.12
C ASP A 68 0.63 -24.17 7.15
N GLY A 69 1.16 -23.00 7.50
CA GLY A 69 1.04 -21.77 6.70
C GLY A 69 -0.32 -21.07 6.83
N GLU A 70 -1.11 -21.40 7.85
CA GLU A 70 -2.41 -20.77 8.12
C GLU A 70 -2.25 -19.57 9.07
N PRO A 71 -2.96 -18.45 8.82
CA PRO A 71 -2.90 -17.29 9.70
C PRO A 71 -3.48 -17.57 11.10
N VAL A 72 -2.75 -17.17 12.14
CA VAL A 72 -3.13 -17.37 13.54
C VAL A 72 -2.92 -16.09 14.36
N GLY A 73 -3.65 -16.00 15.48
CA GLY A 73 -3.58 -14.84 16.37
C GLY A 73 -4.28 -13.60 15.81
N ASN A 74 -3.91 -12.43 16.32
CA ASN A 74 -4.47 -11.16 15.88
C ASN A 74 -3.58 -10.51 14.82
N GLU A 75 -4.18 -9.67 13.98
CA GLU A 75 -3.46 -8.76 13.10
C GLU A 75 -2.71 -7.71 13.92
N PHE A 76 -1.51 -7.32 13.46
CA PHE A 76 -0.69 -6.30 14.12
C PHE A 76 -0.06 -5.34 13.11
N ASP A 77 0.16 -4.10 13.56
CA ASP A 77 0.70 -3.03 12.75
C ASP A 77 2.22 -3.21 12.60
N VAL A 78 2.67 -3.33 11.36
CA VAL A 78 4.08 -3.47 10.96
C VAL A 78 4.51 -2.36 10.01
N THR A 79 3.80 -1.23 10.04
CA THR A 79 4.07 -0.07 9.20
C THR A 79 5.50 0.41 9.44
N PRO A 80 6.35 0.47 8.39
CA PRO A 80 7.71 0.97 8.52
C PRO A 80 7.77 2.42 9.01
N ASP A 81 8.95 2.85 9.42
CA ASP A 81 9.19 4.26 9.72
C ASP A 81 8.82 5.17 8.53
N GLN A 82 8.49 6.43 8.82
CA GLN A 82 8.00 7.36 7.79
C GLN A 82 8.97 7.58 6.62
N ALA A 83 10.28 7.52 6.85
CA ALA A 83 11.26 7.70 5.78
C ALA A 83 11.26 6.48 4.84
N THR A 84 11.22 5.28 5.41
CA THR A 84 11.12 4.03 4.66
C THR A 84 9.79 3.92 3.91
N LEU A 85 8.67 4.19 4.60
CA LEU A 85 7.33 4.16 4.02
C LEU A 85 7.19 5.17 2.89
N GLY A 86 7.62 6.42 3.09
CA GLY A 86 7.53 7.47 2.08
C GLY A 86 8.31 7.14 0.80
N ARG A 87 9.50 6.53 0.93
CA ARG A 87 10.28 6.07 -0.22
C ARG A 87 9.57 4.96 -0.99
N ILE A 88 9.02 3.97 -0.28
CA ILE A 88 8.28 2.86 -0.89
C ILE A 88 7.03 3.40 -1.60
N ALA A 89 6.26 4.25 -0.94
CA ALA A 89 5.06 4.87 -1.49
C ALA A 89 5.34 5.68 -2.77
N ALA A 90 6.40 6.49 -2.79
CA ALA A 90 6.77 7.24 -3.98
C ALA A 90 7.13 6.33 -5.17
N GLN A 91 7.83 5.22 -4.91
CA GLN A 91 8.21 4.26 -5.95
C GLN A 91 6.99 3.51 -6.50
N THR A 92 6.12 3.01 -5.63
CA THR A 92 4.93 2.24 -6.01
C THR A 92 3.91 3.13 -6.71
N PHE A 93 3.71 4.36 -6.22
CA PHE A 93 2.86 5.36 -6.87
C PHE A 93 3.32 5.62 -8.31
N LYS A 94 4.62 5.88 -8.51
CA LYS A 94 5.17 6.07 -9.86
C LYS A 94 4.91 4.86 -10.74
N GLN A 95 5.06 3.64 -10.22
CA GLN A 95 4.78 2.42 -10.97
C GLN A 95 3.31 2.33 -11.40
N VAL A 96 2.36 2.59 -10.50
CA VAL A 96 0.92 2.55 -10.81
C VAL A 96 0.55 3.59 -11.86
N MET A 97 1.08 4.81 -11.75
CA MET A 97 0.85 5.88 -12.74
C MET A 97 1.40 5.55 -14.13
N MET A 98 2.44 4.71 -14.23
CA MET A 98 3.04 4.32 -15.51
C MET A 98 2.41 3.06 -16.13
N GLN A 99 1.80 2.18 -15.33
CA GLN A 99 1.33 0.86 -15.78
C GLN A 99 -0.12 0.82 -16.29
N ARG A 100 -0.89 1.90 -16.12
CA ARG A 100 -2.33 1.94 -16.48
C ARG A 100 -2.64 3.07 -17.46
#